data_AF-A0AB74HS94-F1
#
_entry.id   AF-A0AB74HS94-F1
#
_cell.length_a   1.000
_cell.length_b   1.000
_cell.length_c   1.000
_cell.angle_alpha   90.00
_cell.angle_beta   90.00
_cell.angle_gamma   90.00
#
_symmetry.space_group_name_H-M   'P 1'
#
loop_
_entity.id
_entity.type
_entity.pdbx_description
1 polymer ?
#
loop_
_entity_poly.entity_id
_entity_poly.type
_entity_poly.pdbx_seq_one_letter_code
_entity_poly.pdbx_strand_id
1 'polypeptide(L)'
;MVKRLLVRAGIGLALAAVARVGIQKLLDDRARKEDHTYLEPKWDETPSVDADKDDDEVGLTQLDSIYRAEWQANTYPRSEAERKALEE
;
A
#
# COMPACT_ATOMS: atom_id res chain seq x y z
N MET A 1 34.23 48.15 -20.85
CA MET A 1 32.78 47.84 -20.79
C MET A 1 32.43 46.35 -20.78
N VAL A 2 33.28 45.43 -21.28
CA VAL A 2 32.95 44.00 -21.44
C VAL A 2 32.89 43.19 -20.13
N LYS A 3 33.68 43.54 -19.10
CA LYS A 3 33.76 42.78 -17.84
C LYS A 3 32.47 42.82 -16.98
N ARG A 4 31.57 43.80 -17.18
CA ARG A 4 30.33 43.92 -16.38
C ARG A 4 29.15 43.12 -16.94
N LEU A 5 29.22 42.68 -18.20
CA LEU A 5 28.15 41.86 -18.82
C LEU A 5 28.24 40.37 -18.42
N LEU A 6 29.45 39.82 -18.33
CA LEU A 6 29.67 38.41 -18.00
C LEU A 6 29.23 38.03 -16.57
N VAL A 7 29.35 38.96 -15.61
CA VAL A 7 28.93 38.73 -14.22
C VAL A 7 27.40 38.59 -14.08
N ARG A 8 26.62 39.25 -14.94
CA ARG A 8 25.15 39.18 -14.91
C ARG A 8 24.59 37.88 -15.52
N ALA A 9 25.27 37.33 -16.52
CA ALA A 9 24.88 36.06 -17.15
C ALA A 9 25.11 34.85 -16.22
N GLY A 10 26.19 34.86 -15.41
CA GLY A 10 26.49 33.77 -14.47
C GLY A 10 25.50 33.66 -13.30
N ILE A 11 24.94 34.78 -12.84
CA ILE A 11 23.99 34.80 -11.70
C ILE A 11 22.59 34.30 -12.13
N GLY A 12 22.16 34.61 -13.36
CA GLY A 12 20.86 34.18 -13.88
C GLY A 12 20.73 32.66 -14.10
N LEU A 13 21.82 32.01 -14.53
CA LEU A 13 21.88 30.55 -14.72
C LEU A 13 21.86 29.78 -13.40
N ALA A 14 22.52 30.30 -12.36
CA ALA A 14 22.53 29.68 -11.04
C ALA A 14 21.14 29.70 -10.37
N LEU A 15 20.38 30.80 -10.50
CA LEU A 15 19.02 30.90 -9.97
C LEU A 15 18.05 29.93 -10.65
N ALA A 16 18.13 29.78 -11.98
CA ALA A 16 17.27 28.86 -12.73
C ALA A 16 17.54 27.38 -12.39
N ALA A 17 18.81 27.00 -12.21
CA ALA A 17 19.17 25.64 -11.83
C ALA A 17 18.69 25.30 -10.41
N VAL A 18 18.84 26.22 -9.44
CA VAL A 18 18.36 26.02 -8.06
C VAL A 18 16.84 25.96 -7.99
N ALA A 19 16.14 26.82 -8.75
CA ALA A 19 14.68 26.77 -8.85
C ALA A 19 14.19 25.42 -9.39
N ARG A 20 14.85 24.90 -10.44
CA ARG A 20 14.51 23.58 -11.01
C ARG A 20 14.73 22.43 -10.02
N VAL A 21 15.86 22.43 -9.29
CA VAL A 21 16.13 21.40 -8.27
C VAL A 21 15.15 21.49 -7.10
N GLY A 22 14.79 22.69 -6.66
CA GLY A 22 13.79 22.89 -5.60
C GLY A 22 12.40 22.40 -6.01
N ILE A 23 11.97 22.73 -7.23
CA ILE A 23 10.68 22.26 -7.78
C ILE A 23 10.70 20.74 -7.95
N GLN A 24 11.78 20.16 -8.48
CA GLN A 24 11.91 18.71 -8.66
C GLN A 24 11.82 17.98 -7.33
N LYS A 25 12.55 18.43 -6.29
CA LYS A 25 12.46 17.86 -4.94
C LYS A 25 11.06 17.91 -4.36
N LEU A 26 10.34 19.03 -4.57
CA LEU A 26 8.96 19.16 -4.08
C LEU A 26 8.01 18.19 -4.80
N LEU A 27 8.19 17.99 -6.11
CA LEU A 27 7.42 17.02 -6.88
C LEU A 27 7.75 15.58 -6.48
N ASP A 28 9.02 15.25 -6.30
CA ASP A 28 9.47 13.92 -5.87
C ASP A 28 9.01 13.59 -4.44
N ASP A 29 9.02 14.56 -3.52
CA ASP A 29 8.51 14.38 -2.16
C ASP A 29 6.97 14.23 -2.14
N ARG A 30 6.27 14.91 -3.06
CA ARG A 30 4.81 14.73 -3.23
C ARG A 30 4.48 13.36 -3.80
N ALA A 31 5.21 12.92 -4.83
CA ALA A 31 5.07 11.59 -5.42
C ALA A 31 5.38 10.47 -4.39
N ARG A 32 6.42 10.64 -3.56
CA ARG A 32 6.74 9.70 -2.48
C ARG A 32 5.65 9.63 -1.40
N LYS A 33 4.94 10.73 -1.15
CA LYS A 33 3.86 10.78 -0.15
C LYS A 33 2.58 10.10 -0.63
N GLU A 34 2.43 9.93 -1.94
CA GLU A 34 1.31 9.24 -2.61
C GLU A 34 1.68 7.83 -3.08
N ASP A 35 2.88 7.35 -2.75
CA ASP A 35 3.34 6.01 -3.12
C ASP A 35 2.66 4.96 -2.24
N HIS A 36 1.53 4.45 -2.72
CA HIS A 36 0.74 3.41 -2.10
C HIS A 36 1.11 2.00 -2.58
N THR A 37 2.26 1.80 -3.24
CA THR A 37 2.68 0.45 -3.67
C THR A 37 2.80 -0.54 -2.51
N TYR A 38 2.95 -0.09 -1.26
CA TYR A 38 2.90 -0.96 -0.08
C TYR A 38 1.50 -1.56 0.20
N LEU A 39 0.44 -1.01 -0.42
CA LEU A 39 -0.90 -1.62 -0.45
C LEU A 39 -1.04 -2.66 -1.58
N GLU A 40 -0.02 -2.84 -2.41
CA GLU A 40 0.08 -3.88 -3.43
C GLU A 40 1.07 -4.95 -2.93
N PRO A 41 0.57 -5.96 -2.23
CA PRO A 41 -0.18 -7.01 -2.93
C PRO A 41 -1.70 -6.94 -2.67
N LYS A 42 -2.49 -7.42 -3.62
CA LYS A 42 -3.94 -7.59 -3.47
C LYS A 42 -4.24 -8.93 -2.81
N TRP A 43 -4.27 -8.94 -1.48
CA TRP A 43 -4.31 -10.18 -0.69
C TRP A 43 -5.66 -10.91 -0.83
N ASP A 44 -6.69 -10.17 -1.24
CA ASP A 44 -8.03 -10.62 -1.58
C ASP A 44 -8.15 -11.20 -3.00
N GLU A 45 -7.14 -11.00 -3.86
CA GLU A 45 -7.13 -11.58 -5.22
C GLU A 45 -6.12 -12.72 -5.34
N THR A 46 -5.13 -12.79 -4.45
CA THR A 46 -4.04 -13.75 -4.55
C THR A 46 -4.39 -15.04 -3.80
N PRO A 47 -4.21 -16.23 -4.40
CA PRO A 47 -4.45 -17.50 -3.71
C PRO A 47 -3.58 -17.69 -2.46
N SER A 48 -4.09 -18.46 -1.50
CA SER A 48 -3.36 -18.86 -0.28
C SER A 48 -2.02 -19.53 -0.62
N VAL A 49 -1.01 -19.23 0.19
CA VAL A 49 0.36 -19.78 0.06
C VAL A 49 0.41 -21.27 0.40
N ASP A 50 -0.59 -21.76 1.13
CA ASP A 50 -0.68 -23.13 1.61
C ASP A 50 -1.73 -23.96 0.86
N ALA A 51 -2.30 -23.43 -0.22
CA ALA A 51 -3.27 -24.14 -1.07
C ALA A 51 -2.72 -25.42 -1.71
N ASP A 52 -1.40 -25.60 -1.79
CA ASP A 52 -0.75 -26.83 -2.27
C ASP A 52 -0.40 -27.82 -1.14
N LYS A 53 -0.57 -27.40 0.13
CA LYS A 53 -0.20 -28.16 1.33
C LYS A 53 -1.40 -28.60 2.15
N ASP A 54 -2.48 -27.83 2.13
CA ASP A 54 -3.72 -28.07 2.87
C ASP A 54 -4.92 -27.95 1.92
N ASP A 55 -5.72 -29.02 1.84
CA ASP A 55 -6.94 -29.05 1.02
C ASP A 55 -7.95 -27.99 1.49
N ASP A 56 -7.93 -27.63 2.78
CA ASP A 56 -8.82 -26.60 3.32
C ASP A 56 -8.39 -25.17 2.93
N GLU A 57 -7.16 -24.98 2.43
CA GLU A 57 -6.64 -23.70 1.92
C GLU A 57 -6.92 -23.54 0.41
N VAL A 58 -7.36 -24.62 -0.27
CA VAL A 58 -7.68 -24.59 -1.69
C VAL A 58 -8.86 -23.68 -1.96
N GLY A 59 -8.64 -22.67 -2.81
CA GLY A 59 -9.65 -21.68 -3.17
C GLY A 59 -9.78 -20.51 -2.20
N LEU A 60 -9.03 -20.52 -1.08
CA LEU A 60 -8.90 -19.35 -0.21
C LEU A 60 -7.92 -18.34 -0.83
N THR A 61 -8.19 -17.07 -0.60
CA THR A 61 -7.22 -15.99 -0.86
C THR A 61 -6.24 -15.90 0.32
N GLN A 62 -5.14 -15.16 0.15
CA GLN A 62 -4.21 -14.91 1.27
C GLN A 62 -4.92 -14.17 2.41
N LEU A 63 -5.82 -13.25 2.08
CA LEU A 63 -6.62 -12.54 3.08
C LEU A 63 -7.52 -13.52 3.86
N ASP A 64 -8.21 -14.41 3.14
CA ASP A 64 -9.08 -15.41 3.78
C ASP A 64 -8.29 -16.36 4.67
N SER A 65 -7.11 -16.81 4.21
CA SER A 65 -6.21 -17.68 4.96
C SER A 65 -5.78 -17.05 6.30
N ILE A 66 -5.41 -15.76 6.29
CA ILE A 66 -5.01 -15.02 7.49
C ILE A 66 -6.13 -14.95 8.53
N TYR A 67 -7.37 -14.73 8.08
CA TYR A 67 -8.52 -14.56 8.97
C TYR A 67 -9.30 -15.85 9.22
N ARG A 68 -8.90 -16.98 8.61
CA ARG A 68 -9.59 -18.28 8.69
C ARG A 68 -9.85 -18.71 10.13
N ALA A 69 -8.83 -18.63 10.99
CA ALA A 69 -8.94 -19.02 12.40
C ALA A 69 -9.96 -18.15 13.16
N GLU A 70 -10.02 -16.86 12.85
CA GLU A 70 -11.00 -15.95 13.46
C GLU A 70 -12.41 -16.24 12.99
N TRP A 71 -12.59 -16.55 11.69
CA TRP A 71 -13.89 -16.91 11.14
C TRP A 71 -14.42 -18.21 11.74
N GLN A 72 -13.58 -19.23 11.89
CA GLN A 72 -13.93 -20.47 12.57
C GLN A 72 -14.25 -20.26 14.06
N ALA A 73 -13.53 -19.38 14.74
CA ALA A 73 -13.85 -19.03 16.12
C ALA A 73 -15.19 -18.30 16.26
N ASN A 74 -15.60 -17.57 15.22
CA ASN A 74 -16.84 -16.80 15.16
C ASN A 74 -18.02 -17.59 14.57
N THR A 75 -17.81 -18.81 14.07
CA THR A 75 -18.93 -19.67 13.67
C THR A 75 -19.74 -20.10 14.91
N TYR A 76 -20.99 -19.64 14.93
CA TYR A 76 -22.10 -19.96 15.85
C TYR A 76 -22.15 -21.41 16.37
N PRO A 77 -22.95 -21.70 17.42
CA PRO A 77 -23.02 -21.14 18.78
C PRO A 77 -22.25 -22.05 19.78
N ARG A 78 -21.82 -21.51 20.92
CA ARG A 78 -21.06 -22.28 21.92
C ARG A 78 -21.91 -23.27 22.72
N SER A 79 -23.24 -23.23 22.59
CA SER A 79 -24.16 -24.14 23.30
C SER A 79 -25.44 -24.45 22.51
N GLU A 80 -26.11 -25.56 22.85
CA GLU A 80 -27.44 -25.90 22.30
C GLU A 80 -28.49 -24.83 22.60
N ALA A 81 -28.40 -24.14 23.74
CA ALA A 81 -29.31 -23.07 24.10
C ALA A 81 -29.16 -21.84 23.19
N GLU A 82 -27.91 -21.45 22.90
CA GLU A 82 -27.61 -20.39 21.92
C GLU A 82 -28.03 -20.81 20.51
N ARG A 83 -27.87 -22.10 20.14
CA ARG A 83 -28.37 -22.63 18.85
C ARG A 83 -29.88 -22.45 18.72
N LYS A 84 -30.62 -22.89 19.74
CA LYS A 84 -32.08 -22.86 19.74
C LYS A 84 -32.64 -21.42 19.68
N ALA A 85 -31.97 -20.47 20.32
CA ALA A 85 -32.35 -19.06 20.32
C ALA A 85 -32.22 -18.36 18.95
N LEU A 86 -31.50 -18.95 17.99
CA LEU A 86 -31.33 -18.43 16.64
C LEU A 86 -32.24 -19.11 15.62
N GLU A 87 -32.71 -20.30 15.97
CA GLU A 87 -33.64 -21.10 15.15
C GLU A 87 -35.11 -20.67 15.36
N GLU A 88 -35.38 -19.86 16.39
CA GLU A 88 -36.66 -19.22 16.71
C GLU A 88 -36.76 -17.79 16.13
#